data_AF-A0A429BQH9-F1
#
_entry.id   AF-A0A429BQH9-F1
#
_cell.length_a   1.000
_cell.length_b   1.000
_cell.length_c   1.000
_cell.angle_alpha   90.00
_cell.angle_beta   90.00
_cell.angle_gamma   90.00
#
_symmetry.space_group_name_H-M   'P 1'
#
loop_
_entity.id
_entity.type
_entity.pdbx_description
1 polymer ?
#
loop_
_entity_poly.entity_id
_entity_poly.type
_entity_poly.pdbx_seq_one_letter_code
_entity_poly.pdbx_strand_id
1 'polypeptide(L)'
;MPTPAFPDYVAPVHARHGSYSPRYGWLLKTHLAVRDDSRVFATPRAIVELGAGKSTVASMRFWSSAFKLTAEIRHGPGRPSDVVATTRGLWLLDEDGADPYLEEDGSLFLLHWWLLAPPCLVPAWFYVFCLSPFSHLKLELLNSGIQRAAAASHWKRSPEAATLHRDIRCLIRMYTPGSMHELPRTTLEDLADRPFSALGMMSAAPDGGVHLSPSAGARAPAAVVAYACLDYVSRFTPAAGSVSLGRLLHDDAGPGRVLRLQPAGLRRALKAVAARHPELQVTDTGDGTEVLAFTRPPLALAWDVLDESYGHVRRRLDVHPEQDSRGTDSARRDEQLAFDEPTAPTS
;
A
#
# COMPACT_ATOMS: atom_id res chain seq x y z
N MET A 1 6.36 -26.99 0.81
CA MET A 1 6.76 -25.63 0.40
C MET A 1 7.40 -24.96 1.61
N PRO A 2 8.58 -24.34 1.50
CA PRO A 2 9.14 -23.54 2.59
C PRO A 2 8.17 -22.40 2.94
N THR A 3 8.07 -22.07 4.23
CA THR A 3 7.28 -20.94 4.70
C THR A 3 7.92 -19.64 4.17
N PRO A 4 7.17 -18.76 3.49
CA PRO A 4 7.73 -17.49 3.04
C PRO A 4 8.06 -16.59 4.24
N ALA A 5 9.21 -15.92 4.19
CA ALA A 5 9.59 -14.89 5.15
C ALA A 5 9.11 -13.52 4.68
N PHE A 6 8.85 -12.59 5.61
CA PHE A 6 8.66 -11.19 5.28
C PHE A 6 9.99 -10.57 4.83
N PRO A 7 10.01 -9.81 3.72
CA PRO A 7 11.16 -8.98 3.36
C PRO A 7 11.47 -7.93 4.43
N ASP A 8 12.73 -7.48 4.51
CA ASP A 8 13.19 -6.50 5.51
C ASP A 8 12.40 -5.17 5.47
N TYR A 9 11.89 -4.78 4.31
CA TYR A 9 11.09 -3.56 4.19
C TYR A 9 9.68 -3.67 4.79
N VAL A 10 9.26 -4.85 5.26
CA VAL A 10 7.99 -5.06 5.96
C VAL A 10 8.21 -4.93 7.46
N ALA A 11 7.78 -3.80 8.02
CA ALA A 11 8.01 -3.48 9.41
C ALA A 11 7.20 -4.42 10.35
N PRO A 12 7.75 -4.88 11.48
CA PRO A 12 7.06 -5.73 12.47
C PRO A 12 6.05 -4.94 13.31
N VAL A 13 5.14 -4.20 12.66
CA VAL A 13 4.13 -3.34 13.30
C VAL A 13 2.74 -3.92 13.11
N HIS A 14 1.95 -3.91 14.18
CA HIS A 14 0.62 -4.51 14.22
C HIS A 14 -0.36 -3.64 15.01
N ALA A 15 -1.65 -3.73 14.68
CA ALA A 15 -2.78 -3.06 15.33
C ALA A 15 -2.66 -1.53 15.49
N ARG A 16 -1.77 -0.87 14.73
CA ARG A 16 -1.56 0.58 14.77
C ARG A 16 -2.76 1.38 14.25
N HIS A 17 -3.61 0.76 13.43
CA HIS A 17 -4.86 1.33 12.92
C HIS A 17 -6.01 1.36 13.96
N GLY A 18 -5.82 0.83 15.17
CA GLY A 18 -6.84 0.89 16.23
C GLY A 18 -8.15 0.18 15.89
N SER A 19 -8.12 -0.84 15.04
CA SER A 19 -9.29 -1.56 14.50
C SER A 19 -10.22 -0.74 13.58
N TYR A 20 -9.80 0.44 13.12
CA TYR A 20 -10.51 1.23 12.12
C TYR A 20 -9.91 1.05 10.72
N SER A 21 -10.73 0.66 9.75
CA SER A 21 -10.37 0.70 8.33
C SER A 21 -10.38 2.15 7.81
N PRO A 22 -9.67 2.45 6.70
CA PRO A 22 -9.75 3.76 6.06
C PRO A 22 -11.17 4.10 5.63
N ARG A 23 -11.47 5.40 5.61
CA ARG A 23 -12.78 5.99 5.29
C ARG A 23 -12.60 7.14 4.30
N TYR A 24 -13.65 7.48 3.57
CA TYR A 24 -13.67 8.63 2.68
C TYR A 24 -13.34 9.92 3.44
N GLY A 25 -12.60 10.80 2.78
CA GLY A 25 -12.17 12.08 3.34
C GLY A 25 -11.10 11.99 4.45
N TRP A 26 -10.79 10.82 5.02
CA TRP A 26 -9.76 10.75 6.07
C TRP A 26 -8.37 11.13 5.57
N LEU A 27 -8.01 10.63 4.39
CA LEU A 27 -6.71 10.90 3.78
C LEU A 27 -6.62 12.38 3.36
N LEU A 28 -7.66 12.93 2.74
CA LEU A 28 -7.73 14.35 2.40
C LEU A 28 -7.67 15.26 3.63
N LYS A 29 -8.48 15.00 4.66
CA LYS A 29 -8.44 15.79 5.91
C LYS A 29 -7.07 15.74 6.57
N THR A 30 -6.43 14.56 6.57
CA THR A 30 -5.07 14.43 7.10
C THR A 30 -4.09 15.25 6.26
N HIS A 31 -4.18 15.16 4.92
CA HIS A 31 -3.33 15.92 4.00
C HIS A 31 -3.42 17.43 4.24
N LEU A 32 -4.64 17.97 4.30
CA LEU A 32 -4.87 19.40 4.56
C LEU A 32 -4.32 19.82 5.93
N ALA A 33 -4.60 19.04 6.98
CA ALA A 33 -4.14 19.36 8.33
C ALA A 33 -2.60 19.37 8.44
N VAL A 34 -1.90 18.42 7.82
CA VAL A 34 -0.42 18.40 7.87
C VAL A 34 0.24 19.43 6.95
N ARG A 35 -0.47 19.87 5.90
CA ARG A 35 -0.02 20.97 5.03
C ARG A 35 -0.03 22.29 5.80
N ASP A 36 -1.05 22.51 6.62
CA ASP A 36 -1.23 23.72 7.41
C ASP A 36 -0.37 23.73 8.68
N ASP A 37 -0.28 22.60 9.39
CA ASP A 37 0.55 22.44 10.58
C ASP A 37 1.21 21.05 10.63
N SER A 38 2.53 21.00 10.39
CA SER A 38 3.30 19.75 10.47
C SER A 38 3.32 19.13 11.87
N ARG A 39 2.89 19.87 12.91
CA ARG A 39 2.80 19.42 14.30
C ARG A 39 1.36 19.17 14.76
N VAL A 40 0.38 19.15 13.85
CA VAL A 40 -1.03 18.92 14.20
C VAL A 40 -1.21 17.73 15.15
N PHE A 41 -0.58 16.60 14.85
CA PHE A 41 -0.67 15.36 15.64
C PHE A 41 0.09 15.38 16.97
N ALA A 42 0.94 16.39 17.23
CA ALA A 42 1.64 16.56 18.49
C ALA A 42 0.80 17.34 19.52
N THR A 43 -0.34 17.90 19.11
CA THR A 43 -1.19 18.73 19.97
C THR A 43 -2.58 18.12 20.15
N PRO A 44 -3.30 18.47 21.24
CA PRO A 44 -4.71 18.10 21.39
C PRO A 44 -5.63 18.69 20.31
N ARG A 45 -5.17 19.68 19.52
CA ARG A 45 -5.98 20.33 18.47
C ARG A 45 -6.33 19.40 17.33
N ALA A 46 -5.55 18.35 17.09
CA ALA A 46 -5.83 17.35 16.06
C ALA A 46 -7.25 16.78 16.13
N ILE A 47 -7.83 16.63 17.33
CA ILE A 47 -9.21 16.14 17.51
C ILE A 47 -10.23 17.11 16.91
N VAL A 48 -10.01 18.41 17.11
CA VAL A 48 -10.90 19.47 16.62
C VAL A 48 -10.69 19.68 15.13
N GLU A 49 -9.43 19.80 14.68
CA GLU A 49 -9.08 20.06 13.29
C GLU A 49 -9.50 18.92 12.35
N LEU A 50 -9.29 17.66 12.76
CA LEU A 50 -9.71 16.51 11.97
C LEU A 50 -11.19 16.13 12.21
N GLY A 51 -11.84 16.75 13.20
CA GLY A 51 -13.23 16.49 13.57
C GLY A 51 -13.47 15.04 13.98
N ALA A 52 -12.51 14.44 14.70
CA ALA A 52 -12.50 13.00 14.99
C ALA A 52 -11.96 12.69 16.38
N GLY A 53 -12.43 11.61 17.01
CA GLY A 53 -11.96 11.19 18.33
C GLY A 53 -10.49 10.77 18.35
N LYS A 54 -9.85 10.76 19.53
CA LYS A 54 -8.42 10.46 19.71
C LYS A 54 -7.95 9.18 18.99
N SER A 55 -8.71 8.08 19.12
CA SER A 55 -8.37 6.81 18.46
C SER A 55 -8.47 6.91 16.94
N THR A 56 -9.49 7.59 16.44
CA THR A 56 -9.69 7.84 15.01
C THR A 56 -8.59 8.70 14.41
N VAL A 57 -8.19 9.77 15.11
CA VAL A 57 -7.05 10.62 14.74
C VAL A 57 -5.76 9.79 14.60
N ALA A 58 -5.51 8.88 15.54
CA ALA A 58 -4.37 7.97 15.45
C ALA A 58 -4.45 7.04 14.23
N SER A 59 -5.64 6.51 13.91
CA SER A 59 -5.87 5.72 12.70
C SER A 59 -5.67 6.53 11.42
N MET A 60 -6.11 7.79 11.38
CA MET A 60 -5.94 8.70 10.25
C MET A 60 -4.44 8.97 9.96
N ARG A 61 -3.66 9.26 11.01
CA ARG A 61 -2.20 9.38 10.92
C ARG A 61 -1.56 8.09 10.40
N PHE A 62 -1.95 6.94 10.96
CA PHE A 62 -1.41 5.65 10.56
C PHE A 62 -1.68 5.35 9.08
N TRP A 63 -2.92 5.48 8.62
CA TRP A 63 -3.28 5.16 7.24
C TRP A 63 -2.60 6.08 6.23
N SER A 64 -2.53 7.39 6.52
CA SER A 64 -1.83 8.34 5.65
C SER A 64 -0.34 8.00 5.50
N SER A 65 0.30 7.55 6.59
CA SER A 65 1.68 7.06 6.54
C SER A 65 1.80 5.71 5.81
N ALA A 66 0.91 4.75 6.08
CA ALA A 66 0.93 3.43 5.46
C ALA A 66 0.75 3.49 3.93
N PHE A 67 -0.09 4.42 3.45
CA PHE A 67 -0.27 4.72 2.03
C PHE A 67 0.83 5.61 1.43
N LYS A 68 1.84 6.01 2.22
CA LYS A 68 2.99 6.83 1.82
C LYS A 68 2.61 8.24 1.37
N LEU A 69 1.50 8.76 1.89
CA LEU A 69 1.01 10.12 1.63
C LEU A 69 1.62 11.13 2.60
N THR A 70 2.05 10.66 3.77
CA THR A 70 2.76 11.47 4.76
C THR A 70 4.04 10.79 5.23
N ALA A 71 5.05 11.58 5.57
CA ALA A 71 6.30 11.13 6.17
C ALA A 71 6.49 11.77 7.56
N GLU A 72 7.20 11.06 8.44
CA GLU A 72 7.57 11.60 9.75
C GLU A 72 9.01 12.12 9.74
N ILE A 73 9.21 13.34 10.24
CA ILE A 73 10.51 13.95 10.45
C ILE A 73 10.81 13.92 11.95
N ARG A 74 11.81 13.14 12.36
CA ARG A 74 12.22 13.01 13.76
C ARG A 74 13.28 14.05 14.11
N HIS A 75 13.11 14.70 15.25
CA HIS A 75 14.02 15.74 15.78
C HIS A 75 14.97 15.24 16.87
N GLY A 76 15.06 13.92 17.04
CA GLY A 76 15.83 13.25 18.10
C GLY A 76 14.95 12.67 19.21
N PRO A 77 15.56 11.98 20.19
CA PRO A 77 14.84 11.28 21.26
C PRO A 77 13.98 12.23 22.11
N GLY A 78 12.76 11.80 22.44
CA GLY A 78 11.84 12.54 23.32
C GLY A 78 11.21 13.80 22.72
N ARG A 79 11.55 14.16 21.47
CA ARG A 79 10.93 15.28 20.75
C ARG A 79 9.79 14.78 19.86
N PRO A 80 8.66 15.50 19.77
CA PRO A 80 7.59 15.15 18.86
C PRO A 80 8.11 15.14 17.41
N SER A 81 7.70 14.15 16.62
CA SER A 81 7.94 14.13 15.19
C SER A 81 7.01 15.11 14.48
N ASP A 82 7.54 15.80 13.49
CA ASP A 82 6.70 16.51 12.52
C ASP A 82 6.18 15.49 11.51
N VAL A 83 4.96 15.71 11.02
CA VAL A 83 4.34 14.93 9.96
C VAL A 83 4.16 15.87 8.76
N VAL A 84 4.69 15.49 7.61
CA VAL A 84 4.62 16.29 6.38
C VAL A 84 4.01 15.49 5.25
N ALA A 85 3.34 16.17 4.31
CA ALA A 85 2.90 15.55 3.07
C ALA A 85 4.12 15.10 2.24
N THR A 86 4.06 13.90 1.67
CA THR A 86 5.06 13.45 0.70
C THR A 86 4.76 14.05 -0.68
N THR A 87 5.72 13.98 -1.61
CA THR A 87 5.46 14.32 -3.01
C THR A 87 4.31 13.50 -3.61
N ARG A 88 4.15 12.23 -3.23
CA ARG A 88 2.97 11.41 -3.60
C ARG A 88 1.67 11.96 -3.00
N GLY A 89 1.72 12.38 -1.73
CA GLY A 89 0.58 12.99 -1.04
C GLY A 89 0.14 14.27 -1.71
N LEU A 90 1.08 15.16 -2.06
CA LEU A 90 0.80 16.39 -2.81
C LEU A 90 0.26 16.08 -4.22
N TRP A 91 0.92 15.19 -4.96
CA TRP A 91 0.47 14.80 -6.30
C TRP A 91 -0.95 14.23 -6.31
N LEU A 92 -1.33 13.43 -5.31
CA LEU A 92 -2.65 12.80 -5.29
C LEU A 92 -3.74 13.70 -4.68
N LEU A 93 -3.47 14.32 -3.52
CA LEU A 93 -4.49 14.85 -2.61
C LEU A 93 -4.52 16.37 -2.47
N ASP A 94 -3.57 17.11 -3.06
CA ASP A 94 -3.62 18.57 -3.03
C ASP A 94 -4.81 19.09 -3.85
N GLU A 95 -5.20 20.35 -3.69
CA GLU A 95 -6.40 20.93 -4.31
C GLU A 95 -6.41 20.78 -5.84
N ASP A 96 -5.25 20.99 -6.48
CA ASP A 96 -5.02 20.78 -7.92
C ASP A 96 -4.39 19.41 -8.25
N GLY A 97 -4.45 18.47 -7.30
CA GLY A 97 -3.90 17.13 -7.40
C GLY A 97 -4.60 16.23 -8.41
N ALA A 98 -4.15 14.98 -8.47
CA ALA A 98 -4.63 13.98 -9.41
C ALA A 98 -6.08 13.56 -9.12
N ASP A 99 -6.41 13.32 -7.84
CA ASP A 99 -7.75 12.89 -7.41
C ASP A 99 -7.95 13.21 -5.92
N PRO A 100 -8.22 14.49 -5.57
CA PRO A 100 -8.20 14.95 -4.18
C PRO A 100 -9.25 14.28 -3.28
N TYR A 101 -10.36 13.88 -3.90
CA TYR A 101 -11.52 13.29 -3.20
C TYR A 101 -11.55 11.76 -3.31
N LEU A 102 -10.61 11.15 -4.03
CA LEU A 102 -10.53 9.70 -4.28
C LEU A 102 -11.80 9.16 -4.96
N GLU A 103 -12.30 9.87 -5.95
CA GLU A 103 -13.51 9.54 -6.69
C GLU A 103 -13.25 8.46 -7.75
N GLU A 104 -12.01 8.31 -8.20
CA GLU A 104 -11.65 7.31 -9.19
C GLU A 104 -11.20 5.98 -8.56
N ASP A 105 -11.80 4.87 -9.01
CA ASP A 105 -11.36 3.51 -8.64
C ASP A 105 -9.86 3.29 -8.92
N GLY A 106 -9.32 3.95 -9.94
CA GLY A 106 -7.89 3.92 -10.27
C GLY A 106 -7.00 4.38 -9.12
N SER A 107 -7.39 5.45 -8.44
CA SER A 107 -6.69 6.02 -7.29
C SER A 107 -6.71 5.07 -6.10
N LEU A 108 -7.82 4.34 -5.92
CA LEU A 108 -7.92 3.29 -4.89
C LEU A 108 -7.02 2.08 -5.20
N PHE A 109 -6.92 1.65 -6.47
CA PHE A 109 -5.96 0.62 -6.87
C PHE A 109 -4.51 1.08 -6.67
N LEU A 110 -4.21 2.34 -6.97
CA LEU A 110 -2.90 2.94 -6.75
C LEU A 110 -2.54 2.99 -5.26
N LEU A 111 -3.47 3.43 -4.41
CA LEU A 111 -3.29 3.40 -2.95
C LEU A 111 -3.11 1.98 -2.43
N HIS A 112 -3.84 1.00 -2.95
CA HIS A 112 -3.65 -0.41 -2.60
C HIS A 112 -2.24 -0.90 -2.98
N TRP A 113 -1.74 -0.52 -4.15
CA TRP A 113 -0.35 -0.81 -4.54
C TRP A 113 0.65 -0.15 -3.59
N TRP A 114 0.50 1.14 -3.32
CA TRP A 114 1.39 1.87 -2.42
C TRP A 114 1.36 1.32 -1.01
N LEU A 115 0.20 0.87 -0.49
CA LEU A 115 0.09 0.27 0.84
C LEU A 115 1.08 -0.88 1.04
N LEU A 116 1.31 -1.68 0.00
CA LEU A 116 2.13 -2.89 0.02
C LEU A 116 3.54 -2.69 -0.51
N ALA A 117 3.81 -1.56 -1.17
CA ALA A 117 5.14 -1.19 -1.64
C ALA A 117 6.09 -0.88 -0.46
N PRO A 118 7.42 -1.00 -0.63
CA PRO A 118 8.40 -0.59 0.38
C PRO A 118 8.30 0.90 0.75
N PRO A 119 8.46 1.26 2.04
CA PRO A 119 8.34 0.41 3.22
C PRO A 119 6.88 0.01 3.49
N CYS A 120 6.64 -1.21 3.95
CA CYS A 120 5.29 -1.72 4.23
C CYS A 120 5.01 -1.73 5.74
N LEU A 121 3.92 -1.08 6.15
CA LEU A 121 3.51 -0.93 7.56
C LEU A 121 2.30 -1.82 7.92
N VAL A 122 1.93 -2.75 7.05
CA VAL A 122 0.74 -3.62 7.21
C VAL A 122 1.06 -5.09 6.91
N PRO A 123 1.78 -5.79 7.79
CA PRO A 123 2.24 -7.15 7.51
C PRO A 123 1.12 -8.16 7.24
N ALA A 124 -0.03 -8.01 7.90
CA ALA A 124 -1.19 -8.87 7.64
C ALA A 124 -1.71 -8.70 6.19
N TRP A 125 -1.74 -7.46 5.67
CA TRP A 125 -2.09 -7.19 4.28
C TRP A 125 -1.03 -7.75 3.34
N PHE A 126 0.25 -7.52 3.65
CA PHE A 126 1.35 -8.04 2.85
C PHE A 126 1.31 -9.57 2.77
N TYR A 127 1.10 -10.26 3.89
CA TYR A 127 0.97 -11.72 3.87
C TYR A 127 -0.18 -12.16 2.96
N VAL A 128 -1.36 -11.56 3.09
CA VAL A 128 -2.54 -11.95 2.30
C VAL A 128 -2.34 -11.73 0.79
N PHE A 129 -1.85 -10.56 0.40
CA PHE A 129 -1.78 -10.17 -1.03
C PHE A 129 -0.46 -10.56 -1.70
N CYS A 130 0.64 -10.65 -0.95
CA CYS A 130 1.97 -10.87 -1.52
C CYS A 130 2.49 -12.29 -1.33
N LEU A 131 2.16 -12.98 -0.23
CA LEU A 131 2.81 -14.24 0.15
C LEU A 131 1.86 -15.45 0.19
N SER A 132 0.62 -15.25 0.64
CA SER A 132 -0.34 -16.32 0.88
C SER A 132 -0.66 -17.07 -0.42
N PRO A 133 -0.55 -18.41 -0.44
CA PRO A 133 -0.94 -19.22 -1.59
C PRO A 133 -2.46 -19.43 -1.64
N PHE A 134 -3.19 -19.07 -0.58
CA PHE A 134 -4.60 -19.40 -0.43
C PHE A 134 -5.48 -18.28 -0.99
N SER A 135 -6.47 -18.68 -1.79
CA SER A 135 -7.54 -17.76 -2.26
C SER A 135 -8.80 -17.84 -1.38
N HIS A 136 -8.91 -18.83 -0.51
CA HIS A 136 -9.94 -18.90 0.53
C HIS A 136 -9.26 -18.72 1.89
N LEU A 137 -9.72 -17.73 2.65
CA LEU A 137 -9.06 -17.25 3.84
C LEU A 137 -9.95 -17.48 5.07
N LYS A 138 -9.42 -18.21 6.04
CA LYS A 138 -10.00 -18.35 7.39
C LYS A 138 -9.10 -17.65 8.40
N LEU A 139 -9.73 -17.08 9.43
CA LEU A 139 -9.05 -16.31 10.46
C LEU A 139 -7.87 -17.07 11.09
N GLU A 140 -8.10 -18.30 11.53
CA GLU A 140 -7.06 -19.13 12.16
C GLU A 140 -5.92 -19.52 11.20
N LEU A 141 -6.25 -19.78 9.93
CA LEU A 141 -5.25 -20.09 8.90
C LEU A 141 -4.36 -18.88 8.60
N LEU A 142 -4.97 -17.69 8.50
CA LEU A 142 -4.24 -16.43 8.32
C LEU A 142 -3.36 -16.12 9.52
N ASN A 143 -3.90 -16.26 10.73
CA ASN A 143 -3.18 -15.99 11.97
C ASN A 143 -1.92 -16.87 12.07
N SER A 144 -2.09 -18.18 11.95
CA SER A 144 -0.95 -19.12 11.98
C SER A 144 0.02 -18.91 10.81
N GLY A 145 -0.48 -18.55 9.62
CA GLY A 145 0.34 -18.24 8.46
C GLY A 145 1.25 -17.03 8.67
N ILE A 146 0.69 -15.93 9.19
CA ILE A 146 1.43 -14.71 9.51
C ILE A 146 2.46 -14.97 10.61
N GLN A 147 2.10 -15.73 11.66
CA GLN A 147 3.05 -16.09 12.72
C GLN A 147 4.22 -16.94 12.19
N ARG A 148 3.95 -17.91 11.31
CA ARG A 148 5.02 -18.70 10.67
C ARG A 148 5.91 -17.83 9.78
N ALA A 149 5.33 -16.92 9.00
CA ALA A 149 6.10 -15.98 8.17
C ALA A 149 6.96 -15.06 9.04
N ALA A 150 6.41 -14.51 10.13
CA ALA A 150 7.15 -13.70 11.09
C ALA A 150 8.31 -14.46 11.75
N ALA A 151 8.09 -15.72 12.15
CA ALA A 151 9.13 -16.58 12.73
C ALA A 151 10.23 -16.95 11.73
N ALA A 152 9.93 -16.97 10.43
CA ALA A 152 10.90 -17.18 9.36
C ALA A 152 11.64 -15.89 8.94
N SER A 153 11.26 -14.74 9.48
CA SER A 153 11.83 -13.43 9.17
C SER A 153 12.86 -13.01 10.22
N HIS A 154 13.60 -11.92 9.98
CA HIS A 154 14.55 -11.35 10.94
C HIS A 154 13.90 -10.62 12.13
N TRP A 155 12.63 -10.92 12.43
CA TRP A 155 11.88 -10.25 13.49
C TRP A 155 12.23 -10.81 14.85
N LYS A 156 12.57 -9.94 15.81
CA LYS A 156 12.93 -10.34 17.18
C LYS A 156 11.81 -11.09 17.92
N ARG A 157 10.55 -10.78 17.61
CA ARG A 157 9.37 -11.35 18.27
C ARG A 157 8.26 -11.59 17.24
N SER A 158 7.63 -12.76 17.34
CA SER A 158 6.40 -13.04 16.61
C SER A 158 5.23 -12.28 17.25
N PRO A 159 4.29 -11.76 16.45
CA PRO A 159 3.10 -11.09 16.97
C PRO A 159 2.15 -12.06 17.66
N GLU A 160 1.47 -11.55 18.69
CA GLU A 160 0.44 -12.28 19.41
C GLU A 160 -0.81 -12.50 18.54
N ALA A 161 -1.41 -13.68 18.68
CA ALA A 161 -2.62 -14.07 17.95
C ALA A 161 -3.78 -13.06 18.09
N ALA A 162 -4.01 -12.54 19.30
CA ALA A 162 -5.07 -11.56 19.54
C ALA A 162 -4.83 -10.22 18.81
N THR A 163 -3.57 -9.82 18.67
CA THR A 163 -3.19 -8.62 17.93
C THR A 163 -3.39 -8.84 16.43
N LEU A 164 -2.96 -9.98 15.89
CA LEU A 164 -3.19 -10.35 14.50
C LEU A 164 -4.68 -10.48 14.16
N HIS A 165 -5.50 -10.97 15.08
CA HIS A 165 -6.95 -10.99 14.90
C HIS A 165 -7.54 -9.61 14.65
N ARG A 166 -7.01 -8.55 15.28
CA ARG A 166 -7.45 -7.17 15.01
C ARG A 166 -7.05 -6.72 13.61
N ASP A 167 -5.82 -7.01 13.18
CA ASP A 167 -5.33 -6.69 11.85
C ASP A 167 -6.15 -7.40 10.77
N ILE A 168 -6.31 -8.73 10.89
CA ILE A 168 -7.04 -9.56 9.92
C ILE A 168 -8.50 -9.12 9.80
N ARG A 169 -9.18 -8.84 10.91
CA ARG A 169 -10.57 -8.32 10.86
C ARG A 169 -10.65 -6.96 10.19
N CYS A 170 -9.70 -6.07 10.46
CA CYS A 170 -9.66 -4.76 9.82
C CYS A 170 -9.37 -4.86 8.32
N LEU A 171 -8.49 -5.78 7.92
CA LEU A 171 -8.20 -6.12 6.53
C LEU A 171 -9.44 -6.63 5.82
N ILE A 172 -10.15 -7.59 6.41
CA ILE A 172 -11.39 -8.13 5.84
C ILE A 172 -12.40 -6.99 5.68
N ARG A 173 -12.66 -6.22 6.75
CA ARG A 173 -13.59 -5.08 6.74
C ARG A 173 -13.24 -4.03 5.68
N MET A 174 -11.96 -3.80 5.40
CA MET A 174 -11.50 -2.84 4.41
C MET A 174 -11.90 -3.23 2.97
N TYR A 175 -11.90 -4.52 2.65
CA TYR A 175 -12.11 -5.01 1.28
C TYR A 175 -13.43 -5.74 1.05
N THR A 176 -14.18 -6.11 2.09
CA THR A 176 -15.50 -6.71 1.94
C THR A 176 -16.61 -5.66 1.97
N PRO A 177 -17.60 -5.74 1.05
CA PRO A 177 -18.80 -4.93 1.14
C PRO A 177 -19.48 -5.10 2.50
N GLY A 178 -20.06 -4.03 3.03
CA GLY A 178 -20.84 -4.09 4.26
C GLY A 178 -22.01 -5.07 4.14
N SER A 179 -22.06 -6.08 5.01
CA SER A 179 -23.27 -6.87 5.21
C SER A 179 -24.05 -6.28 6.38
N MET A 180 -25.36 -6.05 6.19
CA MET A 180 -26.25 -5.60 7.29
C MET A 180 -26.28 -6.57 8.48
N HIS A 181 -25.79 -7.81 8.29
CA HIS A 181 -25.72 -8.84 9.32
C HIS A 181 -24.45 -8.74 10.22
N GLU A 182 -23.49 -7.86 9.89
CA GLU A 182 -22.27 -7.61 10.66
C GLU A 182 -22.52 -6.61 11.83
N LEU A 183 -23.07 -7.14 12.92
CA LEU A 183 -23.01 -6.65 14.32
C LEU A 183 -23.90 -5.45 14.76
N PRO A 184 -24.28 -5.38 16.06
CA PRO A 184 -25.30 -4.45 16.58
C PRO A 184 -24.82 -3.00 16.82
N ARG A 185 -23.57 -2.66 16.46
CA ARG A 185 -22.91 -1.39 16.85
C ARG A 185 -22.32 -0.60 15.68
N THR A 186 -22.56 -1.03 14.44
CA THR A 186 -22.08 -0.34 13.24
C THR A 186 -23.19 0.60 12.78
N THR A 187 -22.92 1.90 12.66
CA THR A 187 -23.89 2.83 12.05
C THR A 187 -24.03 2.50 10.57
N LEU A 188 -25.17 2.82 9.95
CA LEU A 188 -25.40 2.62 8.52
C LEU A 188 -24.33 3.36 7.68
N GLU A 189 -23.86 4.51 8.19
CA GLU A 189 -22.76 5.31 7.65
C GLU A 189 -21.42 4.54 7.62
N ASP A 190 -21.10 3.81 8.70
CA ASP A 190 -19.89 2.97 8.80
C ASP A 190 -19.88 1.75 7.86
N LEU A 191 -21.06 1.34 7.38
CA LEU A 191 -21.23 0.28 6.37
C LEU A 191 -21.07 0.83 4.94
N ALA A 192 -21.55 2.07 4.71
CA ALA A 192 -21.42 2.77 3.43
C ALA A 192 -19.99 3.30 3.20
N ASP A 193 -19.25 3.61 4.27
CA ASP A 193 -17.95 4.28 4.20
C ASP A 193 -16.75 3.30 4.19
N ARG A 194 -16.64 2.52 3.12
CA ARG A 194 -15.54 1.56 2.88
C ARG A 194 -15.00 1.69 1.44
N PRO A 195 -14.18 2.71 1.14
CA PRO A 195 -13.74 3.00 -0.23
C PRO A 195 -13.12 1.77 -0.93
N PHE A 196 -12.25 1.05 -0.24
CA PHE A 196 -11.55 -0.11 -0.80
C PHE A 196 -12.43 -1.35 -1.06
N SER A 197 -13.68 -1.37 -0.60
CA SER A 197 -14.63 -2.42 -0.98
C SER A 197 -15.02 -2.35 -2.46
N ALA A 198 -14.95 -1.15 -3.07
CA ALA A 198 -15.18 -0.95 -4.50
C ALA A 198 -14.21 -1.77 -5.36
N LEU A 199 -12.98 -2.00 -4.89
CA LEU A 199 -11.96 -2.79 -5.57
C LEU A 199 -12.33 -4.27 -5.73
N GLY A 200 -13.30 -4.77 -4.96
CA GLY A 200 -13.82 -6.14 -5.08
C GLY A 200 -12.72 -7.21 -4.91
N MET A 201 -11.72 -6.89 -4.07
CA MET A 201 -10.61 -7.79 -3.76
C MET A 201 -11.08 -8.99 -2.95
N MET A 202 -12.16 -8.85 -2.18
CA MET A 202 -12.67 -9.84 -1.24
C MET A 202 -14.19 -10.01 -1.31
N SER A 203 -14.67 -11.23 -1.12
CA SER A 203 -16.08 -11.55 -0.94
C SER A 203 -16.30 -12.52 0.23
N ALA A 204 -17.45 -12.43 0.88
CA ALA A 204 -17.81 -13.34 1.96
C ALA A 204 -17.98 -14.77 1.45
N ALA A 205 -17.51 -15.76 2.22
CA ALA A 205 -17.72 -17.18 1.96
C ALA A 205 -18.88 -17.73 2.82
N PRO A 206 -19.62 -18.75 2.36
CA PRO A 206 -20.75 -19.32 3.11
C PRO A 206 -20.37 -19.93 4.46
N ASP A 207 -19.12 -20.36 4.62
CA ASP A 207 -18.60 -20.99 5.84
C ASP A 207 -18.00 -19.99 6.84
N GLY A 208 -18.28 -18.70 6.66
CA GLY A 208 -17.77 -17.61 7.50
C GLY A 208 -16.33 -17.18 7.18
N GLY A 209 -15.70 -17.75 6.15
CA GLY A 209 -14.43 -17.29 5.59
C GLY A 209 -14.59 -16.14 4.59
N VAL A 210 -13.50 -15.82 3.88
CA VAL A 210 -13.47 -14.81 2.82
C VAL A 210 -12.73 -15.36 1.60
N HIS A 211 -13.23 -15.08 0.41
CA HIS A 211 -12.55 -15.40 -0.84
C HIS A 211 -11.84 -14.17 -1.40
N LEU A 212 -10.58 -14.33 -1.82
CA LEU A 212 -9.88 -13.37 -2.65
C LEU A 212 -10.37 -13.49 -4.10
N SER A 213 -10.77 -12.37 -4.69
CA SER A 213 -11.14 -12.35 -6.10
C SER A 213 -9.90 -12.63 -6.98
N PRO A 214 -9.97 -13.58 -7.92
CA PRO A 214 -8.86 -13.87 -8.81
C PRO A 214 -8.70 -12.82 -9.91
N SER A 215 -9.71 -11.99 -10.16
CA SER A 215 -9.77 -11.07 -11.29
C SER A 215 -10.09 -9.63 -10.92
N ALA A 216 -9.96 -9.26 -9.63
CA ALA A 216 -10.21 -7.89 -9.18
C ALA A 216 -9.41 -6.85 -10.00
N GLY A 217 -8.17 -7.18 -10.36
CA GLY A 217 -7.30 -6.31 -11.16
C GLY A 217 -7.76 -6.11 -12.60
N ALA A 218 -8.75 -6.86 -13.10
CA ALA A 218 -9.31 -6.61 -14.42
C ALA A 218 -9.99 -5.23 -14.54
N ARG A 219 -10.36 -4.61 -13.40
CA ARG A 219 -10.92 -3.26 -13.30
C ARG A 219 -9.87 -2.18 -13.07
N ALA A 220 -8.62 -2.55 -12.79
CA ALA A 220 -7.56 -1.57 -12.61
C ALA A 220 -7.26 -0.87 -13.96
N PRO A 221 -7.15 0.47 -14.00
CA PRO A 221 -6.76 1.18 -15.20
C PRO A 221 -5.40 0.71 -15.74
N ALA A 222 -5.24 0.72 -17.06
CA ALA A 222 -4.01 0.24 -17.70
C ALA A 222 -2.76 1.01 -17.24
N ALA A 223 -2.89 2.32 -17.01
CA ALA A 223 -1.81 3.16 -16.50
C ALA A 223 -1.39 2.77 -15.08
N VAL A 224 -2.33 2.46 -14.18
CA VAL A 224 -2.03 1.98 -12.82
C VAL A 224 -1.34 0.62 -12.84
N VAL A 225 -1.79 -0.30 -13.72
CA VAL A 225 -1.13 -1.60 -13.90
C VAL A 225 0.30 -1.43 -14.41
N ALA A 226 0.51 -0.62 -15.44
CA ALA A 226 1.84 -0.36 -15.99
C ALA A 226 2.76 0.35 -14.96
N TYR A 227 2.22 1.32 -14.21
CA TYR A 227 2.91 1.95 -13.09
C TYR A 227 3.39 0.91 -12.08
N ALA A 228 2.50 0.02 -11.62
CA ALA A 228 2.85 -1.00 -10.64
C ALA A 228 3.93 -1.97 -11.17
N CYS A 229 3.86 -2.34 -12.46
CA CYS A 229 4.90 -3.16 -13.09
C CYS A 229 6.26 -2.47 -13.14
N LEU A 230 6.31 -1.21 -13.56
CA LEU A 230 7.55 -0.46 -13.67
C LEU A 230 8.12 -0.08 -12.30
N ASP A 231 7.27 0.31 -11.33
CA ASP A 231 7.64 0.53 -9.93
C ASP A 231 8.22 -0.75 -9.32
N TYR A 232 7.60 -1.91 -9.56
CA TYR A 232 8.14 -3.21 -9.11
C TYR A 232 9.54 -3.47 -9.67
N VAL A 233 9.72 -3.31 -10.99
CA VAL A 233 11.00 -3.56 -11.66
C VAL A 233 12.09 -2.60 -11.18
N SER A 234 11.74 -1.35 -10.88
CA SER A 234 12.68 -0.34 -10.39
C SER A 234 13.38 -0.73 -9.08
N ARG A 235 12.79 -1.64 -8.31
CA ARG A 235 13.37 -2.18 -7.07
C ARG A 235 14.59 -3.08 -7.32
N PHE A 236 14.73 -3.59 -8.55
CA PHE A 236 15.82 -4.50 -8.93
C PHE A 236 16.80 -3.89 -9.92
N THR A 237 16.38 -2.90 -10.70
CA THR A 237 17.25 -2.20 -11.66
C THR A 237 16.85 -0.73 -11.82
N PRO A 238 17.80 0.21 -11.75
CA PRO A 238 17.56 1.62 -12.06
C PRO A 238 17.68 1.94 -13.55
N ALA A 239 18.19 1.00 -14.36
CA ALA A 239 18.51 1.22 -15.78
C ALA A 239 17.46 0.61 -16.71
N ALA A 240 17.55 0.95 -18.00
CA ALA A 240 16.79 0.31 -19.08
C ALA A 240 16.99 -1.21 -19.10
N GLY A 241 16.00 -1.95 -19.60
CA GLY A 241 16.05 -3.41 -19.60
C GLY A 241 14.72 -4.05 -19.95
N SER A 242 14.52 -5.27 -19.45
CA SER A 242 13.26 -6.00 -19.60
C SER A 242 12.95 -6.87 -18.40
N VAL A 243 11.69 -7.25 -18.26
CA VAL A 243 11.21 -8.19 -17.24
C VAL A 243 10.20 -9.15 -17.87
N SER A 244 10.23 -10.43 -17.49
CA SER A 244 9.22 -11.37 -17.98
C SER A 244 7.84 -11.10 -17.37
N LEU A 245 6.79 -11.28 -18.17
CA LEU A 245 5.42 -11.16 -17.69
C LEU A 245 5.10 -12.20 -16.61
N GLY A 246 5.71 -13.39 -16.69
CA GLY A 246 5.60 -14.42 -15.66
C GLY A 246 6.10 -13.93 -14.30
N ARG A 247 7.23 -13.21 -14.28
CA ARG A 247 7.78 -12.60 -13.06
C ARG A 247 6.83 -11.54 -12.49
N LEU A 248 6.29 -10.66 -13.34
CA LEU A 248 5.30 -9.66 -12.94
C LEU A 248 4.01 -10.29 -12.37
N LEU A 249 3.60 -11.45 -12.89
CA LEU A 249 2.38 -12.14 -12.46
C LEU A 249 2.53 -12.88 -11.14
N HIS A 250 3.67 -13.53 -10.94
CA HIS A 250 3.79 -14.61 -9.95
C HIS A 250 4.79 -14.34 -8.82
N ASP A 251 5.71 -13.40 -8.98
CA ASP A 251 6.64 -13.07 -7.90
C ASP A 251 5.88 -12.64 -6.64
N ASP A 252 6.45 -13.00 -5.49
CA ASP A 252 6.00 -12.46 -4.21
C ASP A 252 6.09 -10.94 -4.24
N ALA A 253 5.01 -10.28 -3.79
CA ALA A 253 4.82 -8.83 -3.90
C ALA A 253 4.88 -8.24 -5.34
N GLY A 254 4.82 -9.10 -6.35
CA GLY A 254 4.66 -8.70 -7.75
C GLY A 254 3.27 -8.13 -8.04
N PRO A 255 3.13 -7.28 -9.07
CA PRO A 255 1.88 -6.60 -9.40
C PRO A 255 0.72 -7.56 -9.69
N GLY A 256 0.99 -8.75 -10.25
CA GLY A 256 -0.06 -9.74 -10.48
C GLY A 256 -0.71 -10.26 -9.21
N ARG A 257 0.08 -10.50 -8.17
CA ARG A 257 -0.42 -10.95 -6.86
C ARG A 257 -1.12 -9.83 -6.10
N VAL A 258 -0.53 -8.64 -6.09
CA VAL A 258 -1.06 -7.47 -5.38
C VAL A 258 -2.38 -7.03 -6.00
N LEU A 259 -2.39 -6.75 -7.31
CA LEU A 259 -3.58 -6.25 -7.99
C LEU A 259 -4.57 -7.35 -8.38
N ARG A 260 -4.24 -8.63 -8.19
CA ARG A 260 -5.05 -9.79 -8.60
C ARG A 260 -5.28 -9.81 -10.12
N LEU A 261 -4.19 -9.73 -10.88
CA LEU A 261 -4.22 -9.76 -12.34
C LEU A 261 -4.18 -11.18 -12.87
N GLN A 262 -4.91 -11.39 -13.97
CA GLN A 262 -4.80 -12.58 -14.81
C GLN A 262 -3.84 -12.30 -15.98
N PRO A 263 -3.22 -13.33 -16.57
CA PRO A 263 -2.25 -13.16 -17.65
C PRO A 263 -2.77 -12.29 -18.81
N ALA A 264 -3.99 -12.55 -19.27
CA ALA A 264 -4.63 -11.78 -20.33
C ALA A 264 -4.90 -10.31 -19.92
N GLY A 265 -5.23 -10.06 -18.65
CA GLY A 265 -5.46 -8.72 -18.12
C GLY A 265 -4.17 -7.90 -18.08
N LEU A 266 -3.08 -8.49 -17.57
CA LEU A 266 -1.76 -7.86 -17.57
C LEU A 266 -1.30 -7.54 -19.00
N ARG A 267 -1.33 -8.54 -19.90
CA ARG A 267 -0.91 -8.37 -21.29
C ARG A 267 -1.69 -7.25 -21.98
N ARG A 268 -3.02 -7.21 -21.80
CA ARG A 268 -3.89 -6.18 -22.38
C ARG A 268 -3.54 -4.79 -21.85
N ALA A 269 -3.37 -4.64 -20.54
CA ALA A 269 -3.02 -3.36 -19.92
C ALA A 269 -1.66 -2.83 -20.42
N LEU A 270 -0.63 -3.68 -20.41
CA LEU A 270 0.71 -3.29 -20.88
C LEU A 270 0.73 -2.95 -22.37
N LYS A 271 0.02 -3.70 -23.23
CA LYS A 271 -0.08 -3.37 -24.66
C LYS A 271 -0.81 -2.05 -24.91
N ALA A 272 -1.86 -1.75 -24.13
CA ALA A 272 -2.59 -0.49 -24.25
C ALA A 272 -1.70 0.72 -23.91
N VAL A 273 -0.84 0.60 -22.89
CA VAL A 273 0.12 1.64 -22.52
C VAL A 273 1.27 1.72 -23.55
N ALA A 274 1.86 0.59 -23.94
CA ALA A 274 2.96 0.55 -24.92
C ALA A 274 2.56 1.17 -26.29
N ALA A 275 1.29 1.12 -26.67
CA ALA A 275 0.81 1.77 -27.89
C ALA A 275 0.94 3.31 -27.88
N ARG A 276 1.04 3.93 -26.69
CA ARG A 276 1.17 5.38 -26.48
C ARG A 276 2.57 5.80 -26.04
N HIS A 277 3.36 4.86 -25.52
CA HIS A 277 4.69 5.11 -24.98
C HIS A 277 5.72 4.25 -25.74
N PRO A 278 6.41 4.80 -26.76
CA PRO A 278 7.36 4.05 -27.59
C PRO A 278 8.56 3.50 -26.81
N GLU A 279 8.84 4.04 -25.63
CA GLU A 279 9.85 3.53 -24.71
C GLU A 279 9.46 2.21 -24.03
N LEU A 280 8.20 1.75 -24.18
CA LEU A 280 7.67 0.51 -23.63
C LEU A 280 7.24 -0.43 -24.75
N GLN A 281 7.62 -1.71 -24.66
CA GLN A 281 7.20 -2.73 -25.62
C GLN A 281 6.91 -4.05 -24.93
N VAL A 282 5.83 -4.72 -25.35
CA VAL A 282 5.56 -6.10 -24.97
C VAL A 282 5.96 -6.98 -26.15
N THR A 283 7.02 -7.78 -25.97
CA THR A 283 7.60 -8.63 -27.02
C THR A 283 7.87 -10.03 -26.48
N ASP A 284 8.06 -10.98 -27.38
CA ASP A 284 8.57 -12.31 -27.05
C ASP A 284 10.10 -12.33 -27.19
N THR A 285 10.78 -13.03 -26.28
CA THR A 285 12.16 -13.45 -26.48
C THR A 285 12.19 -14.68 -27.42
N GLY A 286 13.38 -15.01 -27.96
CA GLY A 286 13.51 -16.10 -28.95
C GLY A 286 13.11 -17.50 -28.44
N ASP A 287 12.92 -17.66 -27.14
CA ASP A 287 12.44 -18.86 -26.45
C ASP A 287 10.91 -18.87 -26.20
N GLY A 288 10.18 -17.84 -26.64
CA GLY A 288 8.73 -17.70 -26.46
C GLY A 288 8.30 -17.10 -25.12
N THR A 289 9.24 -16.60 -24.31
CA THR A 289 8.90 -15.87 -23.08
C THR A 289 8.48 -14.44 -23.39
N GLU A 290 7.26 -14.06 -23.01
CA GLU A 290 6.84 -12.66 -23.09
C GLU A 290 7.55 -11.79 -22.05
N VAL A 291 8.06 -10.66 -22.51
CA VAL A 291 8.72 -9.64 -21.69
C VAL A 291 8.12 -8.26 -21.92
N LEU A 292 8.12 -7.45 -20.86
CA LEU A 292 7.99 -6.00 -20.93
C LEU A 292 9.40 -5.41 -21.05
N ALA A 293 9.73 -4.86 -22.21
CA ALA A 293 10.97 -4.12 -22.46
C ALA A 293 10.75 -2.62 -22.27
N PHE A 294 11.77 -1.94 -21.73
CA PHE A 294 11.75 -0.51 -21.45
C PHE A 294 13.12 0.14 -21.71
N THR A 295 13.14 1.31 -22.37
CA THR A 295 14.40 1.95 -22.84
C THR A 295 14.94 3.05 -21.91
N ARG A 296 14.20 3.40 -20.86
CA ARG A 296 14.55 4.41 -19.85
C ARG A 296 14.45 3.83 -18.44
N PRO A 297 14.98 4.51 -17.40
CA PRO A 297 14.78 4.10 -16.01
C PRO A 297 13.31 3.79 -15.72
N PRO A 298 13.00 2.59 -15.20
CA PRO A 298 11.61 2.12 -15.09
C PRO A 298 10.78 3.00 -14.16
N LEU A 299 11.33 3.51 -13.06
CA LEU A 299 10.59 4.40 -12.14
C LEU A 299 10.16 5.71 -12.81
N ALA A 300 11.04 6.31 -13.62
CA ALA A 300 10.70 7.54 -14.35
C ALA A 300 9.58 7.28 -15.37
N LEU A 301 9.66 6.18 -16.12
CA LEU A 301 8.59 5.76 -17.03
C LEU A 301 7.29 5.44 -16.30
N ALA A 302 7.36 4.84 -15.10
CA ALA A 302 6.18 4.56 -14.29
C ALA A 302 5.40 5.85 -14.02
N TRP A 303 6.10 6.89 -13.55
CA TRP A 303 5.51 8.18 -13.26
C TRP A 303 5.08 8.95 -14.52
N ASP A 304 5.82 8.84 -15.63
CA ASP A 304 5.39 9.40 -16.92
C ASP A 304 4.04 8.84 -17.36
N VAL A 305 3.87 7.51 -17.32
CA VAL A 305 2.62 6.82 -17.68
C VAL A 305 1.48 7.18 -16.72
N LEU A 306 1.74 7.15 -15.42
CA LEU A 306 0.71 7.43 -14.41
C LEU A 306 0.26 8.88 -14.50
N ASP A 307 1.19 9.82 -14.51
CA ASP A 307 0.90 11.26 -14.51
C ASP A 307 0.17 11.71 -15.78
N GLU A 308 0.48 11.12 -16.95
CA GLU A 308 -0.29 11.36 -18.17
C GLU A 308 -1.77 10.98 -17.99
N SER A 309 -2.06 9.85 -17.35
CA SER A 309 -3.45 9.40 -17.15
C SER A 309 -4.28 10.28 -16.21
N TYR A 310 -3.62 11.07 -15.36
CA TYR A 310 -4.23 12.02 -14.43
C TYR A 310 -4.06 13.49 -14.86
N GLY A 311 -3.74 13.76 -16.13
CA GLY A 311 -3.69 15.13 -16.66
C GLY A 311 -2.43 15.91 -16.27
N HIS A 312 -1.27 15.25 -16.24
CA HIS A 312 0.06 15.85 -16.08
C HIS A 312 0.22 16.75 -14.84
N VAL A 313 -0.25 16.26 -13.70
CA VAL A 313 -0.24 16.95 -12.40
C VAL A 313 1.16 17.36 -11.98
N ARG A 314 2.19 16.52 -12.22
CA ARG A 314 3.58 16.83 -11.81
C ARG A 314 4.06 18.18 -12.34
N ARG A 315 3.69 18.54 -13.57
CA ARG A 315 4.05 19.84 -14.17
C ARG A 315 3.23 20.99 -13.58
N ARG A 316 1.98 20.75 -13.21
CA ARG A 316 1.08 21.77 -12.63
C ARG A 316 1.52 22.14 -11.21
N LEU A 317 1.91 21.15 -10.42
CA LEU A 317 2.29 21.31 -9.01
C LEU A 317 3.80 21.38 -8.75
N ASP A 318 4.63 21.21 -9.79
CA ASP A 318 6.10 21.05 -9.67
C ASP A 318 6.53 20.00 -8.61
N VAL A 319 5.84 18.85 -8.63
CA VAL A 319 6.14 17.71 -7.75
C VAL A 319 6.69 16.56 -8.58
N HIS A 320 7.81 15.98 -8.14
CA HIS A 320 8.49 14.89 -8.86
C HIS A 320 8.68 13.68 -7.92
N PRO A 321 7.63 12.87 -7.70
CA PRO A 321 7.68 11.79 -6.72
C PRO A 321 8.74 10.70 -7.01
N GLU A 322 9.18 10.56 -8.25
CA GLU A 322 10.28 9.67 -8.63
C GLU A 322 11.65 10.10 -8.07
N GLN A 323 11.80 11.36 -7.66
CA GLN A 323 13.03 11.92 -7.12
C GLN A 323 13.08 11.86 -5.59
N ASP A 324 11.98 11.46 -4.95
CA ASP A 324 11.83 11.57 -3.50
C ASP A 324 12.55 10.41 -2.78
N SER A 325 13.82 10.65 -2.40
CA SER A 325 14.60 9.74 -1.55
C SER A 325 14.07 9.68 -0.11
N ARG A 326 13.21 10.62 0.29
CA ARG A 326 12.74 10.81 1.67
C ARG A 326 11.83 9.68 2.18
N GLY A 327 11.22 8.90 1.29
CA GLY A 327 10.37 7.76 1.66
C GLY A 327 11.12 6.44 1.91
N THR A 328 12.37 6.32 1.44
CA THR A 328 13.20 5.12 1.57
C THR A 328 14.23 5.22 2.69
N ASP A 329 14.70 6.43 3.02
CA ASP A 329 15.78 6.64 3.98
C ASP A 329 15.33 6.71 5.45
N SER A 330 14.10 7.16 5.73
CA SER A 330 13.58 7.20 7.11
C SER A 330 13.37 5.80 7.68
N ALA A 331 12.91 4.85 6.85
CA ALA A 331 12.75 3.45 7.24
C ALA A 331 14.09 2.74 7.46
N ARG A 332 15.12 3.04 6.65
CA ARG A 332 16.47 2.48 6.82
C ARG A 332 17.18 3.00 8.08
N ARG A 333 16.99 4.27 8.45
CA ARG A 333 17.56 4.84 9.68
C ARG A 333 16.85 4.37 10.95
N ASP A 334 15.55 4.09 10.85
CA ASP A 334 14.74 3.64 11.99
C ASP A 334 15.08 2.21 12.44
N GLU A 335 15.59 1.37 11.54
CA GLU A 335 16.21 0.11 11.92
C GLU A 335 17.49 0.38 12.73
N GLN A 336 18.45 1.12 12.16
CA GLN A 336 19.76 1.37 12.80
C GLN A 336 19.65 1.97 14.22
N LEU A 337 18.74 2.94 14.45
CA LEU A 337 18.61 3.63 15.74
C LEU A 337 17.85 2.83 16.81
N ALA A 338 17.07 1.81 16.43
CA ALA A 338 16.41 0.91 17.39
C ALA A 338 17.29 -0.29 17.80
N PHE A 339 18.47 -0.44 17.20
CA PHE A 339 19.45 -1.49 17.54
C PHE A 339 20.59 -1.01 18.46
N ASP A 340 20.80 0.30 18.62
CA ASP A 340 21.96 0.88 19.32
C ASP A 340 21.70 1.35 20.77
N GLU A 341 20.61 0.93 21.43
CA GLU A 341 20.50 1.14 22.89
C GLU A 341 21.36 0.10 23.64
N PRO A 342 22.42 0.51 24.37
CA PRO A 342 23.16 -0.41 25.21
C PRO A 342 22.35 -0.66 26.48
N THR A 343 21.90 -1.91 26.68
CA THR A 343 21.45 -2.39 27.98
C THR A 343 22.62 -2.31 28.96
N ALA A 344 22.61 -1.31 29.84
CA ALA A 344 23.52 -1.22 30.97
C ALA A 344 23.34 -2.44 31.89
N PRO A 345 24.42 -3.07 32.38
CA PRO A 345 24.30 -4.17 33.33
C PRO A 345 23.95 -3.63 34.71
N THR A 346 22.80 -4.03 35.25
CA THR A 346 22.47 -3.87 36.66
C THR A 346 23.38 -4.77 37.49
N SER A 347 24.18 -4.16 38.37
CA SER A 347 24.84 -4.83 39.50
C SER A 347 23.90 -4.96 40.68
#